data_AF-A0A2P2ICG3-F1
#
_entry.id   AF-A0A2P2ICG3-F1
#
_cell.length_a   1.000
_cell.length_b   1.000
_cell.length_c   1.000
_cell.angle_alpha   90.00
_cell.angle_beta   90.00
_cell.angle_gamma   90.00
#
_symmetry.space_group_name_H-M   'P 1'
#
loop_
_entity.id
_entity.type
_entity.pdbx_description
1 polymer ?
#
loop_
_entity_poly.entity_id
_entity_poly.type
_entity_poly.pdbx_seq_one_letter_code
_entity_poly.pdbx_strand_id
1 'polypeptide(L)'
;MVLESVGSSKASKIRLLLVRAWRERWSDMQWGIHIKTVLPRYISGDIYHMSDCILQQALMGPLPNQLILSYLRHSLAAHLVSYGAFIDSISKYESLNKVHCVRALLKLLSDVEEKITCRGKPEDCLALATSLVAGVRWLLRVILFAAGRVTVSDQLENLKKAVKVLQDYVQSSFLIGMLHIARLEDPSVWSQLLVSVAELETKTSTVSAFAVFKDTLPKIFQELRSTNIVRITEQSAKYDPTVTPICYGLHARILVEAVMHSTQNSQLLASQILLYQQLKVITEKDLYLELLVSCFLGLGSEEQFPHQNLHWVGFTFIKVPSIIQHIHSSLHGSASSPTPSDSLLTAVQQLATRTCLLDVADHRMNCNCLEYLLHE
;
A
#
# COMPACT_ATOMS: atom_id res chain seq x y z
N MET A 1 15.78 -47.03 9.60
CA MET A 1 15.01 -47.63 8.49
C MET A 1 13.68 -46.90 8.43
N VAL A 2 13.29 -46.15 7.42
CA VAL A 2 13.74 -46.04 6.03
C VAL A 2 13.68 -44.56 5.64
N LEU A 3 14.75 -44.07 5.05
CA LEU A 3 14.76 -42.80 4.30
C LEU A 3 13.78 -42.93 3.14
N GLU A 4 12.64 -42.24 3.20
CA GLU A 4 11.87 -41.96 1.99
C GLU A 4 12.47 -40.73 1.29
N SER A 5 13.01 -40.97 0.11
CA SER A 5 13.60 -40.00 -0.80
C SER A 5 12.50 -39.15 -1.48
N VAL A 6 12.04 -38.09 -0.83
CA VAL A 6 10.96 -37.20 -1.33
C VAL A 6 11.41 -36.25 -2.47
N GLY A 7 12.59 -36.47 -3.06
CA GLY A 7 13.23 -35.57 -4.03
C GLY A 7 12.93 -35.79 -5.52
N SER A 8 12.02 -36.70 -5.91
CA SER A 8 11.58 -36.87 -7.31
C SER A 8 10.18 -36.24 -7.50
N SER A 9 10.11 -34.97 -7.08
CA SER A 9 8.92 -34.26 -6.60
C SER A 9 7.89 -33.94 -7.70
N LYS A 10 6.64 -33.62 -7.32
CA LYS A 10 5.55 -33.28 -8.25
C LYS A 10 5.91 -32.19 -9.29
N ALA A 11 6.91 -31.35 -9.02
CA ALA A 11 7.48 -30.43 -10.01
C ALA A 11 8.04 -31.16 -11.24
N SER A 12 8.67 -32.32 -11.08
CA SER A 12 9.12 -33.18 -12.19
C SER A 12 7.93 -33.70 -13.01
N LYS A 13 6.80 -34.02 -12.36
CA LYS A 13 5.56 -34.42 -13.07
C LYS A 13 4.98 -33.26 -13.87
N ILE A 14 5.00 -32.03 -13.34
CA ILE A 14 4.58 -30.83 -14.07
C ILE A 14 5.49 -30.60 -15.30
N ARG A 15 6.81 -30.74 -15.15
CA ARG A 15 7.76 -30.62 -16.27
C ARG A 15 7.52 -31.68 -17.35
N LEU A 16 7.32 -32.94 -16.96
CA LEU A 16 6.99 -34.01 -17.92
C LEU A 16 5.66 -33.74 -18.64
N LEU A 17 4.65 -33.25 -17.90
CA LEU A 17 3.36 -32.87 -18.48
C LEU A 17 3.50 -31.71 -19.47
N LEU A 18 4.32 -30.71 -19.16
CA LEU A 18 4.61 -29.59 -20.06
C LEU A 18 5.27 -30.06 -21.36
N VAL A 19 6.26 -30.94 -21.27
CA VAL A 19 6.92 -31.51 -22.46
C VAL A 19 5.92 -32.29 -23.31
N ARG A 20 5.05 -33.08 -22.66
CA ARG A 20 3.98 -33.81 -23.36
C ARG A 20 2.99 -32.87 -24.03
N ALA A 21 2.47 -31.89 -23.30
CA ALA A 21 1.51 -30.90 -23.79
C ALA A 21 2.08 -30.09 -24.96
N TRP A 22 3.38 -29.78 -24.93
CA TRP A 22 4.06 -29.11 -26.02
C TRP A 22 4.22 -30.02 -27.25
N ARG A 23 4.67 -31.28 -27.07
CA ARG A 23 4.83 -32.25 -28.17
C ARG A 23 3.51 -32.57 -28.86
N GLU A 24 2.44 -32.70 -28.09
CA GLU A 24 1.09 -33.00 -28.58
C GLU A 24 0.30 -31.73 -28.98
N ARG A 25 0.89 -30.53 -28.85
CA ARG A 25 0.27 -29.23 -29.16
C ARG A 25 -1.12 -29.04 -28.54
N TRP A 26 -1.22 -29.32 -27.25
CA TRP A 26 -2.48 -29.17 -26.51
C TRP A 26 -3.02 -27.72 -26.59
N SER A 27 -4.34 -27.61 -26.62
CA SER A 27 -5.02 -26.33 -26.40
C SER A 27 -4.94 -25.92 -24.92
N ASP A 28 -5.18 -24.63 -24.64
CA ASP A 28 -5.23 -24.09 -23.28
C ASP A 28 -6.24 -24.85 -22.40
N MET A 29 -7.38 -25.26 -22.97
CA MET A 29 -8.40 -26.05 -22.27
C MET A 29 -7.90 -27.46 -21.93
N GLN A 30 -7.24 -28.14 -22.87
CA GLN A 30 -6.65 -29.47 -22.63
C GLN A 30 -5.57 -29.40 -21.55
N TRP A 31 -4.73 -28.36 -21.60
CA TRP A 31 -3.78 -28.09 -20.53
C TRP A 31 -4.47 -27.96 -19.17
N GLY A 32 -5.52 -27.13 -19.08
CA GLY A 32 -6.29 -26.92 -17.86
C GLY A 32 -6.94 -28.19 -17.29
N ILE A 33 -7.35 -29.13 -18.14
CA ILE A 33 -7.91 -30.43 -17.72
C ILE A 33 -6.80 -31.33 -17.16
N HIS A 34 -5.70 -31.48 -17.90
CA HIS A 34 -4.64 -32.41 -17.54
C HIS A 34 -3.77 -31.92 -16.37
N ILE A 35 -3.59 -30.61 -16.19
CA ILE A 35 -2.84 -30.11 -15.04
C ILE A 35 -3.54 -30.39 -13.72
N LYS A 36 -4.88 -30.41 -13.71
CA LYS A 36 -5.71 -30.77 -12.55
C LYS A 36 -5.58 -32.26 -12.17
N THR A 37 -5.07 -33.12 -13.04
CA THR A 37 -4.77 -34.51 -12.65
C THR A 37 -3.44 -34.63 -11.89
N VAL A 38 -2.56 -33.63 -12.02
CA VAL A 38 -1.26 -33.58 -11.32
C VAL A 38 -1.36 -32.78 -10.03
N LEU A 39 -2.15 -31.70 -10.02
CA LEU A 39 -2.42 -30.88 -8.84
C LEU A 39 -3.51 -31.51 -7.96
N PRO A 40 -3.30 -31.67 -6.64
CA PRO A 40 -4.36 -32.10 -5.74
C PRO A 40 -5.53 -31.10 -5.71
N ARG A 41 -6.74 -31.56 -5.40
CA ARG A 41 -7.91 -30.68 -5.26
C ARG A 41 -7.61 -29.60 -4.20
N TYR A 42 -7.97 -28.36 -4.52
CA TYR A 42 -7.85 -27.18 -3.63
C TYR A 42 -6.42 -26.72 -3.32
N ILE A 43 -5.39 -27.24 -4.01
CA ILE A 43 -4.00 -26.79 -3.84
C ILE A 43 -3.57 -25.92 -5.03
N SER A 44 -3.07 -24.72 -4.76
CA SER A 44 -2.48 -23.83 -5.78
C SER A 44 -1.22 -24.48 -6.39
N GLY A 45 -1.00 -24.26 -7.68
CA GLY A 45 0.22 -24.63 -8.38
C GLY A 45 1.47 -23.90 -7.86
N ASP A 46 1.29 -22.84 -7.07
CA ASP A 46 2.38 -22.06 -6.47
C ASP A 46 3.27 -22.89 -5.55
N ILE A 47 2.68 -23.83 -4.80
CA ILE A 47 3.42 -24.75 -3.91
C ILE A 47 4.47 -25.56 -4.68
N TYR A 48 4.25 -25.76 -5.97
CA TYR A 48 5.13 -26.55 -6.83
C TYR A 48 5.95 -25.69 -7.78
N HIS A 49 6.03 -24.37 -7.55
CA HIS A 49 6.74 -23.43 -8.42
C HIS A 49 6.33 -23.59 -9.89
N MET A 50 5.02 -23.74 -10.12
CA MET A 50 4.48 -24.03 -11.45
C MET A 50 4.80 -22.89 -12.44
N SER A 51 4.71 -21.63 -12.00
CA SER A 51 5.13 -20.46 -12.78
C SER A 51 6.59 -20.55 -13.22
N ASP A 52 7.51 -20.87 -12.29
CA ASP A 52 8.94 -21.05 -12.58
C ASP A 52 9.15 -22.17 -13.61
N CYS A 53 8.49 -23.32 -13.43
CA CYS A 53 8.63 -24.46 -14.33
C CYS A 53 8.14 -24.13 -15.74
N ILE A 54 7.01 -23.43 -15.88
CA ILE A 54 6.45 -23.04 -17.18
C ILE A 54 7.36 -22.00 -17.85
N LEU A 55 7.81 -20.98 -17.13
CA LEU A 55 8.68 -19.94 -17.69
C LEU A 55 10.05 -20.49 -18.10
N GLN A 56 10.66 -21.34 -17.28
CA GLN A 56 11.93 -21.99 -17.62
C GLN A 56 11.82 -22.75 -18.95
N GLN A 57 10.75 -23.54 -19.13
CA GLN A 57 10.50 -24.27 -20.38
C GLN A 57 10.17 -23.34 -21.56
N ALA A 58 9.42 -22.27 -21.32
CA ALA A 58 9.07 -21.31 -22.36
C ALA A 58 10.27 -20.53 -22.92
N LEU A 59 11.30 -20.31 -22.08
CA LEU A 59 12.42 -19.41 -22.36
C LEU A 59 13.76 -20.12 -22.59
N MET A 60 13.75 -21.46 -22.70
CA MET A 60 14.98 -22.24 -22.99
C MET A 60 15.62 -21.82 -24.33
N GLY A 61 14.80 -21.58 -25.36
CA GLY A 61 15.26 -21.23 -26.71
C GLY A 61 15.73 -19.77 -26.89
N PRO A 62 16.18 -19.41 -28.11
CA PRO A 62 16.46 -18.02 -28.48
C PRO A 62 15.17 -17.19 -28.63
N LEU A 63 14.08 -17.86 -29.03
CA LEU A 63 12.74 -17.30 -29.14
C LEU A 63 11.85 -17.88 -28.04
N PRO A 64 10.92 -17.08 -27.48
CA PRO A 64 9.97 -17.56 -26.48
C PRO A 64 8.96 -18.51 -27.11
N ASN A 65 8.71 -19.63 -26.46
CA ASN A 65 7.70 -20.60 -26.88
C ASN A 65 6.29 -20.09 -26.53
N GLN A 66 5.59 -19.53 -27.52
CA GLN A 66 4.29 -18.89 -27.33
C GLN A 66 3.20 -19.85 -26.82
N LEU A 67 3.27 -21.14 -27.17
CA LEU A 67 2.33 -22.16 -26.69
C LEU A 67 2.51 -22.40 -25.19
N ILE A 68 3.75 -22.55 -24.72
CA ILE A 68 4.00 -22.72 -23.29
C ILE A 68 3.64 -21.45 -22.51
N LEU A 69 3.83 -20.26 -23.10
CA LEU A 69 3.36 -19.01 -22.51
C LEU A 69 1.82 -18.90 -22.48
N SER A 70 1.10 -19.48 -23.45
CA SER A 70 -0.38 -19.51 -23.39
C SER A 70 -0.87 -20.38 -22.24
N TYR A 71 -0.18 -21.49 -21.94
CA TYR A 71 -0.47 -22.29 -20.75
C TYR A 71 -0.31 -21.49 -19.45
N LEU A 72 0.71 -20.63 -19.36
CA LEU A 72 0.87 -19.74 -18.19
C LEU A 72 -0.29 -18.74 -18.10
N ARG A 73 -0.65 -18.08 -19.20
CA ARG A 73 -1.79 -17.14 -19.25
C ARG A 73 -3.09 -17.82 -18.83
N HIS A 74 -3.34 -19.02 -19.34
CA HIS A 74 -4.50 -19.80 -18.97
C HIS A 74 -4.47 -20.21 -17.49
N SER A 75 -3.30 -20.60 -16.97
CA SER A 75 -3.14 -20.97 -15.56
C SER A 75 -3.39 -19.80 -14.62
N LEU A 76 -2.99 -18.58 -15.00
CA LEU A 76 -3.33 -17.34 -14.28
C LEU A 76 -4.83 -17.06 -14.33
N ALA A 77 -5.45 -17.14 -15.50
CA ALA A 77 -6.89 -16.89 -15.67
C ALA A 77 -7.76 -17.92 -14.92
N ALA A 78 -7.27 -19.16 -14.78
CA ALA A 78 -7.92 -20.23 -14.04
C ALA A 78 -7.59 -20.23 -12.54
N HIS A 79 -6.83 -19.23 -12.04
CA HIS A 79 -6.35 -19.15 -10.65
C HIS A 79 -5.59 -20.39 -10.17
N LEU A 80 -4.92 -21.10 -11.08
CA LEU A 80 -4.02 -22.21 -10.75
C LEU A 80 -2.66 -21.71 -10.26
N VAL A 81 -2.30 -20.48 -10.60
CA VAL A 81 -1.06 -19.80 -10.22
C VAL A 81 -1.44 -18.41 -9.73
N SER A 82 -0.87 -17.97 -8.61
CA SER A 82 -1.08 -16.61 -8.10
C SER A 82 -0.27 -15.57 -8.87
N TYR A 83 -0.75 -14.33 -8.87
CA TYR A 83 -0.01 -13.21 -9.44
C TYR A 83 1.33 -12.98 -8.75
N GLY A 84 1.43 -13.24 -7.43
CA GLY A 84 2.68 -13.15 -6.68
C GLY A 84 3.73 -14.12 -7.23
N ALA A 85 3.41 -15.42 -7.28
CA ALA A 85 4.31 -16.44 -7.80
C ALA A 85 4.70 -16.18 -9.27
N PHE A 86 3.78 -15.68 -10.09
CA PHE A 86 4.08 -15.30 -11.47
C PHE A 86 5.09 -14.15 -11.58
N ILE A 87 4.89 -13.06 -10.83
CA ILE A 87 5.81 -11.90 -10.86
C ILE A 87 7.16 -12.28 -10.27
N ASP A 88 7.19 -13.05 -9.18
CA ASP A 88 8.42 -13.59 -8.59
C ASP A 88 9.21 -14.42 -9.61
N SER A 89 8.54 -15.31 -10.35
CA SER A 89 9.17 -16.10 -11.40
C SER A 89 9.75 -15.27 -12.55
N ILE A 90 9.08 -14.18 -12.93
CA ILE A 90 9.62 -13.26 -13.93
C ILE A 90 10.86 -12.53 -13.38
N SER A 91 10.82 -12.12 -12.11
CA SER A 91 11.90 -11.35 -11.48
C SER A 91 13.24 -12.10 -11.44
N LYS A 92 13.20 -13.44 -11.41
CA LYS A 92 14.36 -14.33 -11.43
C LYS A 92 15.01 -14.48 -12.81
N TYR A 93 14.41 -13.93 -13.87
CA TYR A 93 14.93 -14.07 -15.23
C TYR A 93 16.14 -13.15 -15.49
N GLU A 94 17.34 -13.72 -15.66
CA GLU A 94 18.60 -12.95 -15.78
C GLU A 94 19.09 -12.73 -17.22
N SER A 95 18.63 -13.53 -18.19
CA SER A 95 19.13 -13.53 -19.57
C SER A 95 18.56 -12.37 -20.42
N LEU A 96 18.88 -11.13 -20.03
CA LEU A 96 18.39 -9.89 -20.66
C LEU A 96 18.88 -9.69 -22.11
N ASN A 97 19.93 -10.40 -22.50
CA ASN A 97 20.44 -10.46 -23.87
C ASN A 97 19.45 -11.10 -24.85
N LYS A 98 18.55 -11.98 -24.41
CA LYS A 98 17.51 -12.59 -25.25
C LYS A 98 16.34 -11.63 -25.47
N VAL A 99 16.47 -10.74 -26.45
CA VAL A 99 15.58 -9.59 -26.66
C VAL A 99 14.10 -9.98 -26.80
N HIS A 100 13.80 -11.02 -27.57
CA HIS A 100 12.42 -11.50 -27.78
C HIS A 100 11.82 -12.16 -26.53
N CYS A 101 12.65 -12.83 -25.72
CA CYS A 101 12.21 -13.41 -24.45
C CYS A 101 11.80 -12.32 -23.46
N VAL A 102 12.65 -11.29 -23.30
CA VAL A 102 12.34 -10.11 -22.48
C VAL A 102 11.07 -9.42 -23.00
N ARG A 103 10.92 -9.26 -24.31
CA ARG A 103 9.72 -8.66 -24.91
C ARG A 103 8.44 -9.43 -24.58
N ALA A 104 8.49 -10.77 -24.61
CA ALA A 104 7.36 -11.61 -24.28
C ALA A 104 7.00 -11.51 -22.79
N LEU A 105 7.99 -11.45 -21.90
CA LEU A 105 7.79 -11.24 -20.47
C LEU A 105 7.16 -9.88 -20.17
N LEU A 106 7.68 -8.80 -20.78
CA LEU A 106 7.10 -7.46 -20.65
C LEU A 106 5.65 -7.41 -21.14
N LYS A 107 5.35 -8.09 -22.26
CA LYS A 107 3.98 -8.21 -22.76
C LYS A 107 3.08 -8.94 -21.75
N LEU A 108 3.55 -10.03 -21.15
CA LEU A 108 2.80 -10.76 -20.13
C LEU A 108 2.50 -9.91 -18.89
N LEU A 109 3.45 -9.11 -18.43
CA LEU A 109 3.22 -8.19 -17.30
C LEU A 109 2.14 -7.15 -17.65
N SER A 110 2.22 -6.54 -18.84
CA SER A 110 1.23 -5.57 -19.32
C SER A 110 -0.16 -6.18 -19.51
N ASP A 111 -0.27 -7.41 -20.02
CA ASP A 111 -1.56 -8.09 -20.24
C ASP A 111 -2.29 -8.45 -18.93
N VAL A 112 -1.57 -8.49 -17.81
CA VAL A 112 -2.06 -9.02 -16.52
C VAL A 112 -2.28 -7.93 -15.48
N GLU A 113 -1.66 -6.76 -15.63
CA GLU A 113 -1.64 -5.68 -14.65
C GLU A 113 -3.02 -5.33 -14.06
N GLU A 114 -4.01 -5.04 -14.91
CA GLU A 114 -5.36 -4.65 -14.47
C GLU A 114 -6.09 -5.76 -13.69
N LYS A 115 -5.61 -7.00 -13.79
CA LYS A 115 -6.20 -8.18 -13.14
C LYS A 115 -5.52 -8.52 -11.82
N ILE A 116 -4.38 -7.89 -11.51
CA ILE A 116 -3.66 -8.13 -10.25
C ILE A 116 -4.53 -7.64 -9.10
N THR A 117 -5.02 -8.58 -8.30
CA THR A 117 -5.82 -8.31 -7.11
C THR A 117 -5.36 -9.22 -5.98
N CYS A 118 -5.55 -8.80 -4.73
CA CYS A 118 -5.42 -9.69 -3.59
C CYS A 118 -6.81 -10.00 -3.01
N ARG A 119 -7.24 -11.26 -3.08
CA ARG A 119 -8.50 -11.75 -2.50
C ARG A 119 -8.29 -12.95 -1.56
N GLY A 120 -7.03 -13.30 -1.31
CA GLY A 120 -6.62 -14.48 -0.56
C GLY A 120 -6.41 -14.20 0.92
N LYS A 121 -5.59 -15.05 1.53
CA LYS A 121 -5.15 -14.87 2.93
C LYS A 121 -4.20 -13.66 3.04
N PRO A 122 -4.02 -13.08 4.23
CA PRO A 122 -3.05 -12.01 4.44
C PRO A 122 -1.63 -12.41 3.99
N GLU A 123 -1.25 -13.66 4.19
CA GLU A 123 0.02 -14.23 3.73
C GLU A 123 0.18 -14.16 2.19
N ASP A 124 -0.89 -14.42 1.44
CA ASP A 124 -0.88 -14.33 -0.03
C ASP A 124 -0.74 -12.88 -0.50
N CYS A 125 -1.35 -11.94 0.23
CA CYS A 125 -1.20 -10.51 -0.05
C CYS A 125 0.22 -10.03 0.23
N LEU A 126 0.83 -10.51 1.31
CA LEU A 126 2.21 -10.19 1.65
C LEU A 126 3.19 -10.77 0.62
N ALA A 127 2.97 -12.01 0.19
CA ALA A 127 3.74 -12.64 -0.89
C ALA A 127 3.61 -11.87 -2.21
N LEU A 128 2.40 -11.37 -2.54
CA LEU A 128 2.21 -10.50 -3.70
C LEU A 128 2.96 -9.17 -3.55
N ALA A 129 2.92 -8.54 -2.37
CA ALA A 129 3.62 -7.28 -2.09
C ALA A 129 5.12 -7.42 -2.32
N THR A 130 5.74 -8.44 -1.74
CA THR A 130 7.18 -8.70 -1.89
C THR A 130 7.56 -9.08 -3.33
N SER A 131 6.73 -9.89 -3.99
CA SER A 131 6.91 -10.24 -5.40
C SER A 131 6.82 -9.03 -6.33
N LEU A 132 5.93 -8.07 -6.05
CA LEU A 132 5.82 -6.82 -6.80
C LEU A 132 7.10 -5.98 -6.70
N VAL A 133 7.73 -5.90 -5.52
CA VAL A 133 9.02 -5.23 -5.36
C VAL A 133 10.10 -5.91 -6.20
N ALA A 134 10.16 -7.24 -6.19
CA ALA A 134 11.08 -8.00 -7.04
C ALA A 134 10.84 -7.75 -8.53
N GLY A 135 9.57 -7.71 -8.95
CA GLY A 135 9.16 -7.37 -10.31
C GLY A 135 9.58 -5.96 -10.73
N VAL A 136 9.37 -4.95 -9.88
CA VAL A 136 9.81 -3.57 -10.15
C VAL A 136 11.33 -3.49 -10.26
N ARG A 137 12.08 -4.15 -9.37
CA ARG A 137 13.55 -4.22 -9.48
C ARG A 137 13.99 -4.86 -10.80
N TRP A 138 13.31 -5.91 -11.23
CA TRP A 138 13.57 -6.55 -12.52
C TRP A 138 13.29 -5.60 -13.70
N LEU A 139 12.18 -4.85 -13.67
CA LEU A 139 11.87 -3.83 -14.68
C LEU A 139 12.97 -2.75 -14.73
N LEU A 140 13.45 -2.25 -13.59
CA LEU A 140 14.55 -1.29 -13.52
C LEU A 140 15.83 -1.85 -14.15
N ARG A 141 16.16 -3.12 -13.87
CA ARG A 141 17.30 -3.81 -14.51
C ARG A 141 17.14 -3.92 -16.02
N VAL A 142 15.93 -4.23 -16.51
CA VAL A 142 15.62 -4.30 -17.95
C VAL A 142 15.80 -2.93 -18.59
N ILE A 143 15.29 -1.86 -17.97
CA ILE A 143 15.42 -0.47 -18.43
C ILE A 143 16.90 -0.09 -18.54
N LEU A 144 17.68 -0.33 -17.48
CA LEU A 144 19.13 -0.07 -17.47
C LEU A 144 19.88 -0.82 -18.58
N PHE A 145 19.59 -2.11 -18.73
CA PHE A 145 20.24 -2.95 -19.73
C PHE A 145 19.89 -2.54 -21.16
N ALA A 146 18.60 -2.32 -21.43
CA ALA A 146 18.11 -1.92 -22.74
C ALA A 146 18.67 -0.53 -23.13
N ALA A 147 18.70 0.41 -22.19
CA ALA A 147 19.25 1.75 -22.39
C ALA A 147 20.74 1.74 -22.77
N GLY A 148 21.53 0.85 -22.17
CA GLY A 148 22.96 0.69 -22.51
C GLY A 148 23.22 0.08 -23.90
N ARG A 149 22.19 -0.44 -24.59
CA ARG A 149 22.31 -1.17 -25.87
C ARG A 149 21.32 -0.71 -26.94
N VAL A 150 20.88 0.55 -26.89
CA VAL A 150 19.87 1.13 -27.81
C VAL A 150 20.32 1.18 -29.27
N THR A 151 21.60 0.95 -29.57
CA THR A 151 22.07 0.78 -30.96
C THR A 151 21.36 -0.35 -31.70
N VAL A 152 20.75 -1.30 -30.97
CA VAL A 152 19.90 -2.35 -31.52
C VAL A 152 18.43 -1.91 -31.44
N SER A 153 17.77 -1.73 -32.59
CA SER A 153 16.36 -1.30 -32.71
C SER A 153 15.42 -2.08 -31.77
N ASP A 154 15.63 -3.38 -31.62
CA ASP A 154 14.82 -4.24 -30.75
C ASP A 154 14.95 -3.92 -29.25
N GLN A 155 16.08 -3.39 -28.79
CA GLN A 155 16.26 -3.01 -27.39
C GLN A 155 15.51 -1.72 -27.05
N LEU A 156 15.36 -0.82 -28.02
CA LEU A 156 14.55 0.39 -27.84
C LEU A 156 13.07 0.07 -27.61
N GLU A 157 12.52 -0.95 -28.29
CA GLU A 157 11.15 -1.40 -28.03
C GLU A 157 10.99 -2.01 -26.62
N ASN A 158 11.98 -2.77 -26.16
CA ASN A 158 11.96 -3.35 -24.82
C ASN A 158 12.07 -2.24 -23.76
N LEU A 159 12.89 -1.23 -24.00
CA LEU A 159 12.98 -0.04 -23.15
C LEU A 159 11.61 0.66 -23.05
N LYS A 160 10.98 0.97 -24.19
CA LYS A 160 9.64 1.58 -24.24
C LYS A 160 8.59 0.78 -23.48
N LYS A 161 8.56 -0.54 -23.69
CA LYS A 161 7.61 -1.42 -22.99
C LYS A 161 7.89 -1.51 -21.49
N ALA A 162 9.16 -1.62 -21.08
CA ALA A 162 9.51 -1.70 -19.66
C ALA A 162 9.16 -0.41 -18.90
N VAL A 163 9.43 0.76 -19.50
CA VAL A 163 9.02 2.05 -18.93
C VAL A 163 7.50 2.16 -18.85
N LYS A 164 6.78 1.72 -19.89
CA LYS A 164 5.31 1.70 -19.87
C LYS A 164 4.75 0.83 -18.76
N VAL A 165 5.20 -0.44 -18.63
CA VAL A 165 4.74 -1.34 -17.56
C VAL A 165 5.03 -0.73 -16.17
N LEU A 166 6.20 -0.12 -16.00
CA LEU A 166 6.54 0.55 -14.74
C LEU A 166 5.65 1.77 -14.46
N GLN A 167 5.31 2.54 -15.50
CA GLN A 167 4.39 3.66 -15.40
C GLN A 167 3.01 3.20 -14.97
N ASP A 168 2.48 2.18 -15.63
CA ASP A 168 1.14 1.65 -15.37
C ASP A 168 1.05 1.14 -13.90
N TYR A 169 2.10 0.44 -13.43
CA TYR A 169 2.22 0.01 -12.01
C TYR A 169 2.17 1.16 -11.01
N VAL A 170 2.82 2.28 -11.34
CA VAL A 170 2.85 3.47 -10.48
C VAL A 170 1.54 4.26 -10.56
N GLN A 171 0.80 4.19 -11.67
CA GLN A 171 -0.49 4.85 -11.83
C GLN A 171 -1.61 4.11 -11.10
N SER A 172 -1.51 2.79 -10.96
CA SER A 172 -2.47 1.97 -10.19
C SER A 172 -2.37 2.24 -8.68
N SER A 173 -3.47 2.73 -8.09
CA SER A 173 -3.58 2.96 -6.64
C SER A 173 -3.42 1.67 -5.83
N PHE A 174 -3.96 0.56 -6.35
CA PHE A 174 -3.82 -0.75 -5.72
C PHE A 174 -2.36 -1.22 -5.69
N LEU A 175 -1.65 -1.18 -6.82
CA LEU A 175 -0.27 -1.66 -6.90
C LEU A 175 0.69 -0.78 -6.08
N ILE A 176 0.50 0.53 -6.07
CA ILE A 176 1.21 1.46 -5.17
C ILE A 176 0.95 1.12 -3.70
N GLY A 177 -0.31 0.82 -3.33
CA GLY A 177 -0.65 0.37 -1.99
C GLY A 177 0.09 -0.91 -1.59
N MET A 178 0.15 -1.89 -2.51
CA MET A 178 0.91 -3.13 -2.29
C MET A 178 2.42 -2.89 -2.15
N LEU A 179 2.99 -1.98 -2.95
CA LEU A 179 4.40 -1.59 -2.81
C LEU A 179 4.68 -0.89 -1.47
N HIS A 180 3.74 -0.10 -0.96
CA HIS A 180 3.87 0.49 0.36
C HIS A 180 3.84 -0.56 1.46
N ILE A 181 2.96 -1.57 1.37
CA ILE A 181 2.95 -2.70 2.31
C ILE A 181 4.31 -3.41 2.28
N ALA A 182 4.85 -3.67 1.09
CA ALA A 182 6.17 -4.29 0.94
C ALA A 182 7.31 -3.46 1.56
N ARG A 183 7.24 -2.12 1.46
CA ARG A 183 8.18 -1.20 2.11
C ARG A 183 8.19 -1.35 3.62
N LEU A 184 7.02 -1.53 4.22
CA LEU A 184 6.89 -1.69 5.68
C LEU A 184 7.34 -3.08 6.13
N GLU A 185 7.12 -4.10 5.32
CA GLU A 185 7.51 -5.49 5.61
C GLU A 185 9.03 -5.68 5.59
N ASP A 186 9.70 -5.26 4.51
CA ASP A 186 11.16 -5.37 4.38
C ASP A 186 11.80 -4.05 3.93
N PRO A 187 12.14 -3.17 4.89
CA PRO A 187 12.80 -1.89 4.62
C PRO A 187 14.16 -2.05 3.92
N SER A 188 14.83 -3.20 4.10
CA SER A 188 16.16 -3.45 3.54
C SER A 188 16.09 -3.69 2.03
N VAL A 189 15.13 -4.51 1.59
CA VAL A 189 14.87 -4.78 0.18
C VAL A 189 14.37 -3.51 -0.52
N TRP A 190 13.54 -2.72 0.17
CA TRP A 190 13.11 -1.41 -0.33
C TRP A 190 14.27 -0.44 -0.55
N SER A 191 15.20 -0.37 0.39
CA SER A 191 16.40 0.48 0.27
C SER A 191 17.24 0.09 -0.96
N GLN A 192 17.37 -1.21 -1.25
CA GLN A 192 18.07 -1.68 -2.46
C GLN A 192 17.35 -1.25 -3.75
N LEU A 193 16.01 -1.24 -3.76
CA LEU A 193 15.22 -0.72 -4.88
C LEU A 193 15.52 0.77 -5.09
N LEU A 194 15.55 1.57 -4.01
CA LEU A 194 15.85 3.00 -4.10
C LEU A 194 17.26 3.29 -4.61
N VAL A 195 18.25 2.45 -4.27
CA VAL A 195 19.61 2.53 -4.85
C VAL A 195 19.57 2.29 -6.36
N SER A 196 18.81 1.31 -6.83
CA SER A 196 18.65 1.02 -8.26
C SER A 196 17.94 2.18 -9.00
N VAL A 197 16.97 2.83 -8.35
CA VAL A 197 16.31 4.03 -8.88
C VAL A 197 17.29 5.20 -9.00
N ALA A 198 18.12 5.44 -7.97
CA ALA A 198 19.13 6.49 -8.00
C ALA A 198 20.18 6.25 -9.11
N GLU A 199 20.63 5.00 -9.29
CA GLU A 199 21.53 4.64 -10.40
C GLU A 199 20.90 4.96 -11.76
N LEU A 200 19.63 4.63 -11.95
CA LEU A 200 18.91 4.90 -13.21
C LEU A 200 18.76 6.39 -13.47
N GLU A 201 18.48 7.18 -12.44
CA GLU A 201 18.38 8.64 -12.53
C GLU A 201 19.70 9.28 -12.99
N THR A 202 20.84 8.84 -12.47
CA THR A 202 22.16 9.33 -12.93
C THR A 202 22.43 8.99 -14.40
N LYS A 203 22.01 7.81 -14.85
CA LYS A 203 22.14 7.35 -16.24
C LYS A 203 21.14 8.03 -17.19
N THR A 204 19.99 8.46 -16.68
CA THR A 204 18.97 9.18 -17.44
C THR A 204 19.52 10.52 -17.98
N SER A 205 20.39 11.19 -17.22
CA SER A 205 21.02 12.46 -17.62
C SER A 205 22.13 12.30 -18.65
N THR A 206 22.70 11.10 -18.82
CA THR A 206 23.91 10.86 -19.63
C THR A 206 23.64 10.07 -20.90
N VAL A 207 22.63 9.21 -20.93
CA VAL A 207 22.35 8.32 -22.08
C VAL A 207 21.22 8.90 -22.93
N SER A 208 21.52 9.19 -24.21
CA SER A 208 20.59 9.80 -25.17
C SER A 208 19.30 9.00 -25.40
N ALA A 209 19.32 7.68 -25.19
CA ALA A 209 18.15 6.82 -25.27
C ALA A 209 17.00 7.22 -24.33
N PHE A 210 17.32 7.87 -23.21
CA PHE A 210 16.33 8.31 -22.23
C PHE A 210 15.66 9.65 -22.61
N ALA A 211 16.12 10.34 -23.65
CA ALA A 211 15.55 11.62 -24.07
C ALA A 211 14.03 11.54 -24.32
N VAL A 212 13.54 10.39 -24.80
CA VAL A 212 12.11 10.13 -25.06
C VAL A 212 11.27 10.08 -23.77
N PHE A 213 11.88 9.79 -22.62
CA PHE A 213 11.19 9.60 -21.34
C PHE A 213 11.51 10.67 -20.29
N LYS A 214 12.07 11.81 -20.73
CA LYS A 214 12.57 12.88 -19.86
C LYS A 214 11.53 13.37 -18.85
N ASP A 215 10.25 13.38 -19.22
CA ASP A 215 9.16 13.84 -18.33
C ASP A 215 8.47 12.69 -17.58
N THR A 216 8.68 11.44 -18.00
CA THR A 216 7.97 10.27 -17.45
C THR A 216 8.77 9.60 -16.33
N LEU A 217 10.07 9.36 -16.55
CA LEU A 217 10.93 8.68 -15.57
C LEU A 217 11.07 9.45 -14.25
N PRO A 218 11.28 10.79 -14.23
CA PRO A 218 11.35 11.52 -12.97
C PRO A 218 10.06 11.42 -12.14
N LYS A 219 8.89 11.45 -12.79
CA LYS A 219 7.59 11.25 -12.11
C LYS A 219 7.50 9.86 -11.50
N ILE A 220 7.87 8.83 -12.25
CA ILE A 220 7.91 7.43 -11.76
C ILE A 220 8.84 7.33 -10.54
N PHE A 221 10.04 7.90 -10.60
CA PHE A 221 11.01 7.84 -9.50
C PHE A 221 10.52 8.61 -8.28
N GLN A 222 9.91 9.77 -8.48
CA GLN A 222 9.30 10.54 -7.40
C GLN A 222 8.21 9.73 -6.71
N GLU A 223 7.31 9.11 -7.47
CA GLU A 223 6.24 8.26 -6.92
C GLU A 223 6.78 7.02 -6.20
N LEU A 224 7.83 6.37 -6.72
CA LEU A 224 8.49 5.26 -6.04
C LEU A 224 9.21 5.69 -4.75
N ARG A 225 9.66 6.94 -4.64
CA ARG A 225 10.23 7.49 -3.39
C ARG A 225 9.15 7.91 -2.41
N SER A 226 8.08 8.51 -2.92
CA SER A 226 7.00 9.07 -2.14
C SER A 226 5.91 8.06 -1.78
N THR A 227 6.09 6.75 -2.07
CA THR A 227 5.11 5.68 -1.83
C THR A 227 4.57 5.71 -0.40
N ASN A 228 3.56 6.52 -0.19
CA ASN A 228 2.85 6.72 1.05
C ASN A 228 1.42 6.35 0.70
N ILE A 229 0.76 5.54 1.55
CA ILE A 229 -0.66 5.14 1.39
C ILE A 229 -1.55 6.37 1.16
N VAL A 230 -1.12 7.52 1.67
CA VAL A 230 -1.81 8.80 1.55
C VAL A 230 -1.52 9.42 0.16
N ARG A 231 -1.95 8.74 -0.91
CA ARG A 231 -2.40 9.47 -2.10
C ARG A 231 -3.79 9.97 -1.80
N ILE A 232 -3.87 11.20 -1.28
CA ILE A 232 -5.10 12.01 -1.31
C ILE A 232 -5.28 12.41 -2.77
N THR A 233 -5.57 11.43 -3.63
CA THR A 233 -5.71 11.63 -5.09
C THR A 233 -6.93 12.49 -5.39
N GLU A 234 -7.86 12.56 -4.43
CA GLU A 234 -8.95 13.51 -4.40
C GLU A 234 -8.91 14.18 -3.03
N GLN A 235 -8.87 15.51 -3.00
CA GLN A 235 -9.16 16.26 -1.78
C GLN A 235 -10.49 15.72 -1.25
N SER A 236 -10.46 15.03 -0.11
CA SER A 236 -11.71 14.60 0.50
C SER A 236 -12.57 15.85 0.70
N ALA A 237 -13.88 15.75 0.46
CA ALA A 237 -14.79 16.89 0.59
C ALA A 237 -14.44 17.66 1.87
N LYS A 238 -14.09 18.94 1.69
CA LYS A 238 -13.64 19.83 2.76
C LYS A 238 -14.68 19.80 3.87
N TYR A 239 -14.23 19.71 5.11
CA TYR A 239 -15.15 19.85 6.24
C TYR A 239 -15.77 21.24 6.20
N ASP A 240 -17.09 21.29 6.11
CA ASP A 240 -17.86 22.51 6.17
C ASP A 240 -18.76 22.49 7.43
N PRO A 241 -18.43 23.26 8.47
CA PRO A 241 -19.21 23.30 9.70
C PRO A 241 -20.63 23.86 9.49
N THR A 242 -20.90 24.53 8.36
CA THR A 242 -22.26 25.01 8.02
C THR A 242 -23.15 23.91 7.48
N VAL A 243 -22.57 22.85 6.89
CA VAL A 243 -23.29 21.71 6.31
C VAL A 243 -23.33 20.54 7.29
N THR A 244 -22.21 20.26 7.95
CA THR A 244 -22.10 19.21 8.96
C THR A 244 -21.62 19.81 10.27
N PRO A 245 -22.43 19.82 11.35
CA PRO A 245 -22.11 20.53 12.58
C PRO A 245 -21.00 19.86 13.41
N ILE A 246 -20.63 18.62 13.08
CA ILE A 246 -19.58 17.83 13.72
C ILE A 246 -18.80 17.10 12.63
N CYS A 247 -17.48 17.03 12.78
CA CYS A 247 -16.64 16.18 11.95
C CYS A 247 -16.73 14.71 12.40
N TYR A 248 -17.68 13.94 11.84
CA TYR A 248 -17.96 12.56 12.26
C TYR A 248 -16.72 11.65 12.33
N GLY A 249 -15.79 11.78 11.37
CA GLY A 249 -14.57 10.96 11.34
C GLY A 249 -13.62 11.27 12.51
N LEU A 250 -13.47 12.56 12.84
CA LEU A 250 -12.67 12.99 13.98
C LEU A 250 -13.34 12.57 15.29
N HIS A 251 -14.66 12.78 15.40
CA HIS A 251 -15.45 12.38 16.57
C HIS A 251 -15.39 10.87 16.83
N ALA A 252 -15.58 10.04 15.81
CA ALA A 252 -15.50 8.59 15.93
C ALA A 252 -14.09 8.14 16.37
N ARG A 253 -13.03 8.78 15.87
CA ARG A 253 -11.66 8.46 16.29
C ARG A 253 -11.42 8.82 17.76
N ILE A 254 -11.91 9.98 18.21
CA ILE A 254 -11.82 10.43 19.60
C ILE A 254 -12.60 9.48 20.51
N LEU A 255 -13.82 9.08 20.13
CA LEU A 255 -14.63 8.11 20.86
C LEU A 255 -13.89 6.78 21.07
N VAL A 256 -13.34 6.21 19.99
CA VAL A 256 -12.57 4.96 20.07
C VAL A 256 -11.37 5.13 20.99
N GLU A 257 -10.68 6.27 20.92
CA GLU A 257 -9.53 6.52 21.80
C GLU A 257 -9.93 6.64 23.27
N ALA A 258 -10.99 7.39 23.56
CA ALA A 258 -11.47 7.62 24.92
C ALA A 258 -11.94 6.32 25.58
N VAL A 259 -12.74 5.51 24.86
CA VAL A 259 -13.39 4.30 25.41
C VAL A 259 -12.45 3.09 25.37
N MET A 260 -11.73 2.87 24.27
CA MET A 260 -10.96 1.63 24.07
C MET A 260 -9.47 1.76 24.40
N HIS A 261 -8.91 2.98 24.35
CA HIS A 261 -7.47 3.22 24.41
C HIS A 261 -7.08 4.30 25.43
N SER A 262 -7.71 4.27 26.61
CA SER A 262 -7.51 5.25 27.67
C SER A 262 -6.03 5.38 28.13
N THR A 263 -5.23 4.30 28.01
CA THR A 263 -3.82 4.27 28.43
C THR A 263 -2.81 4.52 27.31
N GLN A 264 -3.25 4.67 26.04
CA GLN A 264 -2.32 4.93 24.93
C GLN A 264 -1.72 6.34 25.00
N ASN A 265 -0.50 6.49 24.46
CA ASN A 265 0.23 7.75 24.42
C ASN A 265 -0.53 8.85 23.64
N SER A 266 -0.74 10.00 24.27
CA SER A 266 -1.37 11.20 23.71
C SER A 266 -0.74 11.70 22.42
N GLN A 267 0.56 11.49 22.23
CA GLN A 267 1.29 11.90 21.02
C GLN A 267 0.81 11.16 19.76
N LEU A 268 0.44 9.88 19.88
CA LEU A 268 -0.06 9.10 18.75
C LEU A 268 -1.39 9.67 18.27
N LEU A 269 -2.32 9.94 19.20
CA LEU A 269 -3.61 10.55 18.85
C LEU A 269 -3.42 11.95 18.27
N ALA A 270 -2.55 12.78 18.84
CA ALA A 270 -2.25 14.11 18.31
C ALA A 270 -1.76 14.04 16.84
N SER A 271 -0.85 13.12 16.52
CA SER A 271 -0.37 12.93 15.14
C SER A 271 -1.49 12.52 14.18
N GLN A 272 -2.42 11.68 14.63
CA GLN A 272 -3.55 11.24 13.83
C GLN A 272 -4.56 12.35 13.61
N ILE A 273 -4.83 13.17 14.63
CA ILE A 273 -5.71 14.35 14.54
C ILE A 273 -5.14 15.37 13.53
N LEU A 274 -3.82 15.61 13.55
CA LEU A 274 -3.15 16.47 12.56
C LEU A 274 -3.25 15.91 11.13
N LEU A 275 -3.18 14.59 10.98
CA LEU A 275 -3.40 13.94 9.68
C LEU A 275 -4.86 14.13 9.21
N TYR A 276 -5.85 14.05 10.10
CA TYR A 276 -7.25 14.38 9.80
C TYR A 276 -7.43 15.85 9.40
N GLN A 277 -6.73 16.78 10.08
CA GLN A 277 -6.74 18.20 9.74
C GLN A 277 -6.28 18.41 8.28
N GLN A 278 -5.21 17.74 7.87
CA GLN A 278 -4.70 17.80 6.50
C GLN A 278 -5.65 17.15 5.48
N LEU A 279 -6.25 16.00 5.83
CA LEU A 279 -7.16 15.26 4.95
C LEU A 279 -8.48 15.99 4.68
N LYS A 280 -9.01 16.70 5.68
CA LYS A 280 -10.31 17.36 5.63
C LYS A 280 -10.22 18.88 5.47
N VAL A 281 -8.99 19.42 5.40
CA VAL A 281 -8.70 20.86 5.31
C VAL A 281 -9.43 21.63 6.42
N ILE A 282 -9.30 21.11 7.65
CA ILE A 282 -9.91 21.70 8.86
C ILE A 282 -9.01 22.85 9.32
N THR A 283 -9.60 23.99 9.68
CA THR A 283 -8.83 25.12 10.24
C THR A 283 -8.33 24.76 11.64
N GLU A 284 -7.23 25.36 12.10
CA GLU A 284 -6.69 25.08 13.44
C GLU A 284 -7.74 25.35 14.54
N LYS A 285 -8.48 26.45 14.44
CA LYS A 285 -9.57 26.80 15.36
C LYS A 285 -10.66 25.71 15.36
N ASP A 286 -11.12 25.28 14.20
CA ASP A 286 -12.17 24.26 14.10
C ASP A 286 -11.65 22.91 14.62
N LEU A 287 -10.37 22.60 14.45
CA LEU A 287 -9.77 21.38 14.99
C LEU A 287 -9.84 21.32 16.52
N TYR A 288 -9.43 22.40 17.20
CA TYR A 288 -9.53 22.48 18.67
C TYR A 288 -10.99 22.45 19.12
N LEU A 289 -11.88 23.18 18.43
CA LEU A 289 -13.29 23.20 18.77
C LEU A 289 -13.92 21.80 18.64
N GLU A 290 -13.66 21.08 17.55
CA GLU A 290 -14.20 19.73 17.34
C GLU A 290 -13.64 18.71 18.34
N LEU A 291 -12.36 18.85 18.74
CA LEU A 291 -11.77 18.04 19.80
C LEU A 291 -12.51 18.25 21.12
N LEU A 292 -12.68 19.51 21.54
CA LEU A 292 -13.36 19.86 22.78
C LEU A 292 -14.84 19.45 22.76
N VAL A 293 -15.55 19.76 21.67
CA VAL A 293 -16.97 19.37 21.49
C VAL A 293 -17.13 17.86 21.56
N SER A 294 -16.22 17.09 20.95
CA SER A 294 -16.26 15.62 21.02
C SER A 294 -16.12 15.10 22.45
N CYS A 295 -15.29 15.76 23.27
CA CYS A 295 -15.12 15.42 24.67
C CYS A 295 -16.39 15.70 25.49
N PHE A 296 -17.00 16.87 25.32
CA PHE A 296 -18.23 17.23 26.04
C PHE A 296 -19.45 16.42 25.58
N LEU A 297 -19.51 16.05 24.30
CA LEU A 297 -20.51 15.07 23.82
C LEU A 297 -20.30 13.71 24.49
N GLY A 298 -19.05 13.29 24.66
CA GLY A 298 -18.69 12.08 25.40
C GLY A 298 -19.13 12.13 26.86
N LEU A 299 -18.80 13.22 27.57
CA LEU A 299 -19.22 13.44 28.95
C LEU A 299 -20.75 13.45 29.11
N GLY A 300 -21.49 13.99 28.13
CA GLY A 300 -22.96 13.99 28.12
C GLY A 300 -23.61 12.68 27.67
N SER A 301 -22.87 11.74 27.07
CA SER A 301 -23.42 10.55 26.39
C SER A 301 -23.75 9.38 27.33
N GLU A 302 -24.99 8.87 27.32
CA GLU A 302 -25.40 7.74 28.16
C GLU A 302 -24.40 6.57 28.18
N GLU A 303 -24.31 5.91 29.34
CA GLU A 303 -23.35 4.83 29.56
C GLU A 303 -23.84 3.57 28.84
N GLN A 304 -23.17 3.23 27.74
CA GLN A 304 -23.42 2.03 26.95
C GLN A 304 -22.49 0.88 27.34
N PHE A 305 -21.33 1.20 27.92
CA PHE A 305 -20.31 0.24 28.34
C PHE A 305 -19.89 0.48 29.79
N PRO A 306 -19.48 -0.56 30.54
CA PRO A 306 -19.02 -0.40 31.91
C PRO A 306 -17.89 0.64 32.01
N HIS A 307 -18.01 1.56 32.98
CA HIS A 307 -16.99 2.57 33.29
C HIS A 307 -16.75 3.61 32.17
N GLN A 308 -17.64 3.71 31.18
CA GLN A 308 -17.52 4.70 30.10
C GLN A 308 -17.40 6.13 30.64
N ASN A 309 -18.11 6.46 31.72
CA ASN A 309 -18.04 7.80 32.31
C ASN A 309 -16.65 8.09 32.88
N LEU A 310 -16.03 7.12 33.56
CA LEU A 310 -14.67 7.27 34.08
C LEU A 310 -13.65 7.40 32.95
N HIS A 311 -13.85 6.67 31.85
CA HIS A 311 -13.03 6.79 30.66
C HIS A 311 -13.12 8.18 30.04
N TRP A 312 -14.32 8.75 29.91
CA TRP A 312 -14.49 10.11 29.41
C TRP A 312 -13.92 11.17 30.34
N VAL A 313 -14.11 11.05 31.67
CA VAL A 313 -13.50 11.96 32.65
C VAL A 313 -11.98 11.95 32.53
N GLY A 314 -11.36 10.77 32.57
CA GLY A 314 -9.91 10.65 32.42
C GLY A 314 -9.41 11.16 31.07
N PHE A 315 -10.15 10.89 30.00
CA PHE A 315 -9.80 11.40 28.68
C PHE A 315 -9.88 12.93 28.63
N THR A 316 -10.99 13.52 29.05
CA THR A 316 -11.27 14.96 28.92
C THR A 316 -10.40 15.80 29.84
N PHE A 317 -10.23 15.42 31.11
CA PHE A 317 -9.52 16.28 32.07
C PHE A 317 -8.02 15.98 32.14
N ILE A 318 -7.58 14.75 31.83
CA ILE A 318 -6.15 14.38 31.93
C ILE A 318 -5.50 14.31 30.55
N LYS A 319 -6.12 13.60 29.60
CA LYS A 319 -5.48 13.31 28.31
C LYS A 319 -5.59 14.48 27.33
N VAL A 320 -6.72 15.18 27.26
CA VAL A 320 -6.94 16.29 26.31
C VAL A 320 -5.95 17.44 26.49
N PRO A 321 -5.63 17.94 27.70
CA PRO A 321 -4.61 18.98 27.86
C PRO A 321 -3.26 18.59 27.24
N SER A 322 -2.82 17.34 27.47
CA SER A 322 -1.59 16.80 26.86
C SER A 322 -1.70 16.67 25.33
N ILE A 323 -2.85 16.28 24.80
CA ILE A 323 -3.09 16.20 23.34
C ILE A 323 -3.03 17.60 22.71
N ILE A 324 -3.66 18.60 23.33
CA ILE A 324 -3.63 20.00 22.88
C ILE A 324 -2.18 20.51 22.88
N GLN A 325 -1.42 20.22 23.94
CA GLN A 325 -0.01 20.59 24.01
C GLN A 325 0.81 19.95 22.88
N HIS A 326 0.60 18.67 22.58
CA HIS A 326 1.29 17.99 21.47
C HIS A 326 0.88 18.54 20.10
N ILE A 327 -0.40 18.84 19.88
CA ILE A 327 -0.89 19.47 18.64
C ILE A 327 -0.25 20.85 18.48
N HIS A 328 -0.30 21.68 19.52
CA HIS A 328 0.28 23.02 19.49
C HIS A 328 1.79 22.99 19.25
N SER A 329 2.53 22.13 19.95
CA SER A 329 3.98 21.96 19.75
C SER A 329 4.34 21.49 18.33
N SER A 330 3.47 20.69 17.71
CA SER A 330 3.68 20.19 16.34
C SER A 330 3.39 21.23 15.27
N LEU A 331 2.46 22.15 15.53
CA LEU A 331 2.07 23.22 14.59
C LEU A 331 2.96 24.46 14.70
N HIS A 332 3.32 24.87 15.92
CA HIS A 332 4.03 26.13 16.20
C HIS A 332 5.47 25.93 16.67
N GLY A 333 5.89 24.68 16.90
CA GLY A 333 7.20 24.34 17.44
C GLY A 333 7.24 24.37 18.98
N SER A 334 8.37 23.90 19.53
CA SER A 334 8.65 23.94 20.97
C SER A 334 9.05 25.37 21.37
N ALA A 335 8.07 26.21 21.72
CA ALA A 335 8.33 27.54 22.27
C ALA A 335 8.66 27.46 23.77
N SER A 336 9.62 28.26 24.22
CA SER A 336 10.01 28.40 25.63
C SER A 336 9.03 29.21 26.49
N SER A 337 7.98 29.79 25.89
CA SER A 337 6.94 30.54 26.58
C SER A 337 5.54 30.03 26.22
N PRO A 338 4.67 29.72 27.19
CA PRO A 338 3.33 29.22 26.96
C PRO A 338 2.38 30.38 26.65
N THR A 339 2.49 30.97 25.46
CA THR A 339 1.46 31.88 24.96
C THR A 339 0.37 31.05 24.27
N PRO A 340 -0.89 31.07 24.75
CA PRO A 340 -1.96 30.33 24.10
C PRO A 340 -2.16 30.84 22.66
N SER A 341 -2.38 29.94 21.69
CA SER A 341 -2.69 30.38 20.33
C SER A 341 -4.05 31.06 20.30
N ASP A 342 -4.17 32.14 19.51
CA ASP A 342 -5.45 32.82 19.26
C ASP A 342 -6.52 31.85 18.74
N SER A 343 -6.10 30.85 17.95
CA SER A 343 -6.94 29.75 17.45
C SER A 343 -7.57 28.93 18.59
N LEU A 344 -6.79 28.58 19.63
CA LEU A 344 -7.29 27.81 20.77
C LEU A 344 -8.22 28.67 21.64
N LEU A 345 -7.85 29.93 21.89
CA LEU A 345 -8.68 30.86 22.65
C LEU A 345 -10.05 31.05 21.98
N THR A 346 -10.06 31.26 20.66
CA THR A 346 -11.29 31.40 19.89
C THR A 346 -12.13 30.12 19.92
N ALA A 347 -11.49 28.94 19.88
CA ALA A 347 -12.20 27.67 19.99
C ALA A 347 -12.88 27.50 21.37
N VAL A 348 -12.18 27.84 22.46
CA VAL A 348 -12.76 27.80 23.82
C VAL A 348 -13.91 28.79 23.96
N GLN A 349 -13.78 30.01 23.43
CA GLN A 349 -14.87 30.98 23.40
C GLN A 349 -16.09 30.47 22.61
N GLN A 350 -15.87 29.78 21.49
CA GLN A 350 -16.94 29.16 20.71
C GLN A 350 -17.56 27.92 21.36
N LEU A 351 -16.83 27.21 22.22
CA LEU A 351 -17.39 26.15 23.05
C LEU A 351 -18.28 26.75 24.15
N ALA A 352 -17.84 27.85 24.79
CA ALA A 352 -18.57 28.52 25.85
C ALA A 352 -19.95 29.05 25.39
N THR A 353 -20.15 29.32 24.09
CA THR A 353 -21.45 29.71 23.55
C THR A 353 -22.41 28.53 23.32
N ARG A 354 -21.94 27.28 23.39
CA ARG A 354 -22.76 26.07 23.21
C ARG A 354 -23.41 25.63 24.54
N THR A 355 -24.23 26.48 25.13
CA THR A 355 -24.80 26.29 26.48
C THR A 355 -25.51 24.94 26.62
N CYS A 356 -26.35 24.53 25.67
CA CYS A 356 -27.07 23.25 25.76
C CYS A 356 -26.13 22.03 25.88
N LEU A 357 -24.95 22.06 25.25
CA LEU A 357 -23.98 20.98 25.34
C LEU A 357 -23.32 20.95 26.72
N LEU A 358 -22.96 22.13 27.22
CA LEU A 358 -22.37 22.31 28.55
C LEU A 358 -23.36 21.90 29.63
N ASP A 359 -24.61 22.36 29.56
CA ASP A 359 -25.66 22.05 30.52
C ASP A 359 -25.90 20.54 30.64
N VAL A 360 -25.88 19.80 29.53
CA VAL A 360 -26.05 18.33 29.53
C VAL A 360 -24.84 17.64 30.18
N ALA A 361 -23.62 18.08 29.86
CA ALA A 361 -22.40 17.54 30.47
C ALA A 361 -22.35 17.84 31.97
N ASP A 362 -22.62 19.08 32.36
CA ASP A 362 -22.58 19.56 33.74
C ASP A 362 -23.64 18.90 34.60
N HIS A 363 -24.86 18.76 34.07
CA HIS A 363 -25.95 18.07 34.77
C HIS A 363 -25.57 16.62 35.07
N ARG A 364 -24.93 15.94 34.12
CA ARG A 364 -24.58 14.54 34.28
C ARG A 364 -23.37 14.34 35.20
N MET A 365 -22.37 15.20 35.09
CA MET A 365 -21.15 15.14 35.89
C MET A 365 -21.30 15.79 37.28
N ASN A 366 -22.41 16.50 37.52
CA ASN A 366 -22.69 17.29 38.72
C ASN A 366 -21.60 18.33 39.03
N CYS A 367 -21.00 18.92 38.00
CA CYS A 367 -19.93 19.91 38.14
C CYS A 367 -19.84 20.82 36.92
N ASN A 368 -19.16 21.96 37.06
CA ASN A 368 -18.87 22.86 35.93
C ASN A 368 -17.69 22.31 35.12
N CYS A 369 -17.99 21.46 34.13
CA CYS A 369 -16.98 20.73 33.37
C CYS A 369 -16.04 21.69 32.61
N LEU A 370 -16.53 22.84 32.15
CA LEU A 370 -15.69 23.82 31.46
C LEU A 370 -14.67 24.47 32.40
N GLU A 371 -15.10 24.85 33.61
CA GLU A 371 -14.21 25.42 34.63
C GLU A 371 -13.14 24.43 35.05
N TYR A 372 -13.51 23.16 35.29
CA TYR A 372 -12.53 22.11 35.60
C TYR A 372 -11.51 21.91 34.49
N LEU A 373 -11.94 21.89 33.22
CA LEU A 373 -11.01 21.74 32.09
C LEU A 373 -10.03 22.91 31.97
N LEU A 374 -10.44 24.12 32.34
CA LEU A 374 -9.56 25.31 32.29
C LEU A 374 -8.56 25.37 33.46
N HIS A 375 -8.79 24.60 34.52
CA HIS A 375 -7.89 24.49 35.67
C HIS A 375 -6.75 23.49 35.46
N GLU A 376 -6.93 22.53 34.55
CA GLU A 376 -5.92 21.56 34.10
C GLU A 376 -5.05 22.14 32.98
#